data_AF-A0A929IJZ7-F1
#
_entry.id   AF-A0A929IJZ7-F1
#
_cell.length_a   1.000
_cell.length_b   1.000
_cell.length_c   1.000
_cell.angle_alpha   90.00
_cell.angle_beta   90.00
_cell.angle_gamma   90.00
#
_symmetry.space_group_name_H-M   'P 1'
#
loop_
_entity.id
_entity.type
_entity.pdbx_description
1 polymer ?
#
loop_
_entity_poly.entity_id
_entity_poly.type
_entity_poly.pdbx_seq_one_letter_code
_entity_poly.pdbx_strand_id
1 'polypeptide(L)'
;MDLAGEVHRGDTIVHPFEHDGHKFEFRLVPAGHGWSIWIGDPMNRDRNHVVAATPPYRGINPAVIQGWHFRNADNSGPNKPGEGNVNAPGETRKFAFVLDGTGYQAAREALEILLWPEERDKEEIQAAEEHLKAVPKAWGAVEIEALELGNLIQGEQAWIDRMAFRVRIDLP
;
A
#
# COMPACT_ATOMS: atom_id res chain seq x y z
N MET A 1 2.40 7.86 -15.28
CA MET A 1 3.85 7.89 -14.93
C MET A 1 4.32 6.46 -14.82
N ASP A 2 5.46 6.15 -15.42
CA ASP A 2 6.11 4.84 -15.31
C ASP A 2 7.50 4.99 -14.69
N LEU A 3 7.84 4.10 -13.76
CA LEU A 3 9.14 4.04 -13.10
C LEU A 3 9.53 2.57 -12.96
N ALA A 4 10.81 2.26 -13.13
CA ALA A 4 11.36 0.97 -12.74
C ALA A 4 12.60 1.19 -11.87
N GLY A 5 12.87 0.24 -11.00
CA GLY A 5 14.01 0.36 -10.10
C GLY A 5 14.24 -0.88 -9.26
N GLU A 6 15.20 -0.73 -8.36
CA GLU A 6 15.58 -1.74 -7.39
C GLU A 6 15.76 -1.06 -6.03
N VAL A 7 15.41 -1.79 -4.97
CA VAL A 7 15.52 -1.32 -3.58
C VAL A 7 16.11 -2.43 -2.72
N HIS A 8 17.04 -2.09 -1.84
CA HIS A 8 17.62 -3.01 -0.85
C HIS A 8 17.02 -2.73 0.53
N ARG A 9 17.06 -3.74 1.40
CA ARG A 9 16.48 -3.67 2.75
C ARG A 9 16.92 -2.41 3.50
N GLY A 10 15.94 -1.60 3.91
CA GLY A 10 16.18 -0.34 4.63
C GLY A 10 16.28 0.90 3.72
N ASP A 11 16.40 0.71 2.41
CA ASP A 11 16.37 1.83 1.46
C ASP A 11 14.98 2.45 1.36
N THR A 12 14.96 3.76 1.14
CA THR A 12 13.77 4.48 0.70
C THR A 12 13.97 4.93 -0.74
N ILE A 13 13.02 4.59 -1.62
CA ILE A 13 12.93 5.21 -2.96
C ILE A 13 12.02 6.43 -2.87
N VAL A 14 12.39 7.49 -3.57
CA VAL A 14 11.58 8.70 -3.72
C VAL A 14 11.58 9.09 -5.19
N HIS A 15 10.41 9.29 -5.77
CA HIS A 15 10.25 9.76 -7.13
C HIS A 15 9.18 10.87 -7.18
N PRO A 16 9.56 12.13 -7.44
CA PRO A 16 8.60 13.22 -7.51
C PRO A 16 7.79 13.15 -8.81
N PHE A 17 6.53 13.58 -8.74
CA PHE A 17 5.69 13.82 -9.92
C PHE A 17 4.70 14.96 -9.64
N GLU A 18 4.03 15.45 -10.67
CA GLU A 18 3.05 16.54 -10.57
C GLU A 18 1.77 16.18 -11.33
N HIS A 19 0.64 16.65 -10.81
CA HIS A 19 -0.67 16.56 -11.47
C HIS A 19 -1.51 17.78 -11.09
N ASP A 20 -2.09 18.47 -12.07
CA ASP A 20 -2.94 19.66 -11.87
C ASP A 20 -2.35 20.73 -10.93
N GLY A 21 -1.03 20.95 -11.01
CA GLY A 21 -0.31 21.93 -10.18
C GLY A 21 -0.02 21.45 -8.74
N HIS A 22 -0.43 20.23 -8.38
CA HIS A 22 -0.10 19.59 -7.12
C HIS A 22 1.14 18.70 -7.27
N LYS A 23 2.09 18.87 -6.34
CA LYS A 23 3.32 18.07 -6.28
C LYS A 23 3.11 16.85 -5.39
N PHE A 24 3.60 15.71 -5.86
CA PHE A 24 3.57 14.44 -5.16
C PHE A 24 4.96 13.80 -5.15
N GLU A 25 5.16 12.88 -4.21
CA GLU A 25 6.23 11.88 -4.29
C GLU A 25 5.62 10.48 -4.26
N PHE A 26 6.02 9.61 -5.18
CA PHE A 26 5.93 8.17 -4.97
C PHE A 26 7.11 7.71 -4.11
N ARG A 27 6.84 6.89 -3.10
CA ARG A 27 7.87 6.35 -2.22
C ARG A 27 7.63 4.87 -1.91
N LEU A 28 8.72 4.13 -1.84
CA LEU A 28 8.77 2.86 -1.11
C LEU A 28 9.50 3.15 0.21
N VAL A 29 8.76 3.13 1.32
CA VAL A 29 9.28 3.46 2.66
C VAL A 29 9.47 2.18 3.45
N PRO A 30 10.64 1.93 4.06
CA PRO A 30 10.84 0.76 4.91
C PRO A 30 9.75 0.62 5.98
N ALA A 31 9.17 -0.58 6.09
CA ALA A 31 8.10 -0.89 7.02
C ALA A 31 8.20 -2.35 7.48
N GLY A 32 8.63 -2.57 8.73
CA GLY A 32 8.82 -3.91 9.29
C GLY A 32 9.81 -4.74 8.47
N HIS A 33 9.31 -5.79 7.82
CA HIS A 33 10.08 -6.76 7.03
C HIS A 33 10.00 -6.53 5.51
N GLY A 34 9.75 -5.29 5.09
CA GLY A 34 9.71 -4.87 3.68
C GLY A 34 9.44 -3.38 3.54
N TRP A 35 8.47 -2.99 2.70
CA TRP A 35 8.13 -1.60 2.41
C TRP A 35 6.63 -1.32 2.45
N SER A 36 6.30 -0.05 2.66
CA SER A 36 4.99 0.53 2.43
C SER A 36 5.04 1.44 1.20
N ILE A 37 4.02 1.32 0.34
CA ILE A 37 3.75 2.21 -0.77
C ILE A 37 3.18 3.51 -0.20
N TRP A 38 3.81 4.62 -0.55
CA TRP A 38 3.43 5.94 -0.08
C TRP A 38 3.33 6.89 -1.27
N ILE A 39 2.25 7.64 -1.33
CA ILE A 39 2.08 8.80 -2.22
C ILE A 39 1.53 9.93 -1.37
N GLY A 40 2.00 11.15 -1.59
CA GLY A 40 1.51 12.31 -0.85
C GLY A 40 2.33 13.57 -1.14
N ASP A 41 2.00 14.63 -0.41
CA ASP A 41 2.67 15.92 -0.51
C ASP A 41 4.10 15.84 0.06
N PRO A 42 5.15 16.18 -0.72
CA PRO A 42 6.54 16.20 -0.25
C PRO A 42 6.76 17.08 1.00
N MET A 43 5.94 18.13 1.17
CA MET A 43 6.00 19.06 2.30
C MET A 43 5.28 18.53 3.54
N ASN A 44 4.49 17.47 3.42
CA ASN A 44 3.76 16.86 4.54
C ASN A 44 3.83 15.32 4.48
N ARG A 45 4.97 14.79 4.93
CA ARG A 45 5.29 13.36 4.85
C ARG A 45 4.41 12.45 5.72
N ASP A 46 3.66 13.02 6.65
CA ASP A 46 2.69 12.28 7.48
C ASP A 46 1.40 11.98 6.71
N ARG A 47 1.15 12.70 5.61
CA ARG A 47 -0.03 12.50 4.75
C ARG A 47 0.25 11.45 3.68
N ASN A 48 0.17 10.17 4.06
CA ASN A 48 0.12 9.10 3.06
C ASN A 48 -1.27 9.04 2.42
N HIS A 49 -1.40 9.57 1.21
CA HIS A 49 -2.64 9.56 0.42
C HIS A 49 -3.08 8.15 0.01
N VAL A 50 -2.18 7.16 0.03
CA VAL A 50 -2.48 5.76 -0.31
C VAL A 50 -3.31 5.09 0.78
N VAL A 51 -2.93 5.24 2.06
CA VAL A 51 -3.64 4.56 3.17
C VAL A 51 -5.07 5.07 3.36
N ALA A 52 -5.34 6.31 2.94
CA ALA A 52 -6.67 6.89 2.99
C ALA A 52 -7.61 6.35 1.90
N ALA A 53 -7.06 5.73 0.85
CA ALA A 53 -7.80 5.43 -0.38
C ALA A 53 -7.70 3.97 -0.84
N THR A 54 -6.76 3.19 -0.32
CA THR A 54 -6.52 1.80 -0.73
C THR A 54 -7.16 0.82 0.25
N PRO A 55 -8.23 0.10 -0.13
CA PRO A 55 -8.77 -0.99 0.68
C PRO A 55 -7.92 -2.27 0.55
N PRO A 56 -8.12 -3.27 1.44
CA PRO A 56 -9.01 -3.23 2.58
C PRO A 56 -8.45 -2.35 3.71
N TYR A 57 -9.36 -1.66 4.41
CA TYR A 57 -9.00 -0.79 5.53
C TYR A 57 -8.80 -1.56 6.84
N ARG A 58 -9.29 -2.80 6.90
CA ARG A 58 -9.05 -3.78 7.95
C ARG A 58 -8.47 -5.04 7.31
N GLY A 59 -7.33 -5.52 7.78
CA GLY A 59 -6.65 -6.72 7.25
C GLY A 59 -5.44 -6.40 6.37
N ILE A 60 -5.09 -7.33 5.48
CA ILE A 60 -3.86 -7.26 4.68
C ILE A 60 -4.04 -6.27 3.53
N ASN A 61 -3.37 -5.13 3.61
CA ASN A 61 -3.48 -4.05 2.64
C ASN A 61 -2.42 -4.19 1.53
N PRO A 62 -2.79 -4.08 0.23
CA PRO A 62 -1.84 -4.17 -0.87
C PRO A 62 -0.81 -3.04 -0.91
N ALA A 63 -1.05 -1.92 -0.21
CA ALA A 63 -0.05 -0.87 -0.02
C ALA A 63 1.14 -1.32 0.83
N VAL A 64 1.06 -2.46 1.51
CA VAL A 64 2.17 -3.02 2.29
C VAL A 64 2.76 -4.22 1.56
N ILE A 65 4.08 -4.30 1.53
CA ILE A 65 4.87 -5.37 0.92
C ILE A 65 5.80 -5.91 2.00
N GLN A 66 5.61 -7.15 2.45
CA GLN A 66 6.43 -7.78 3.49
C GLN A 66 6.89 -9.15 3.03
N GLY A 67 8.05 -9.60 3.54
CA GLY A 67 8.63 -10.89 3.16
C GLY A 67 7.70 -12.08 3.41
N TRP A 68 6.94 -12.06 4.52
CA TRP A 68 5.98 -13.12 4.83
C TRP A 68 4.86 -13.27 3.78
N HIS A 69 4.55 -12.24 2.98
CA HIS A 69 3.56 -12.35 1.91
C HIS A 69 3.93 -13.44 0.88
N PHE A 70 5.21 -13.76 0.77
CA PHE A 70 5.78 -14.68 -0.21
C PHE A 70 6.16 -16.03 0.39
N ARG A 71 5.85 -16.25 1.68
CA ARG A 71 6.14 -17.47 2.43
C ARG A 71 4.85 -18.07 2.99
N ASN A 72 4.83 -19.39 3.16
CA ASN A 72 3.74 -20.06 3.87
C ASN A 72 3.78 -19.70 5.37
N ALA A 73 2.72 -20.07 6.09
CA ALA A 73 2.48 -19.63 7.47
C ALA A 73 3.60 -20.00 8.46
N ASP A 74 4.31 -21.11 8.24
CA ASP A 74 5.44 -21.53 9.06
C ASP A 74 6.81 -21.15 8.47
N ASN A 75 6.82 -20.38 7.38
CA ASN A 75 8.03 -19.97 6.66
C ASN A 75 8.92 -21.12 6.15
N SER A 76 8.41 -22.35 6.06
CA SER A 76 9.15 -23.49 5.51
C SER A 76 9.24 -23.46 3.97
N GLY A 77 8.35 -22.74 3.30
CA GLY A 77 8.27 -22.72 1.84
C GLY A 77 7.58 -21.47 1.26
N PRO A 78 7.49 -21.39 -0.08
CA PRO A 78 6.79 -20.31 -0.75
C PRO A 78 5.29 -20.27 -0.41
N ASN A 79 4.70 -19.08 -0.39
CA ASN A 79 3.24 -18.93 -0.28
C ASN A 79 2.56 -19.43 -1.55
N LYS A 80 1.88 -20.57 -1.49
CA LYS A 80 1.13 -21.17 -2.61
C LYS A 80 -0.31 -21.45 -2.20
N PRO A 81 -1.26 -21.53 -3.15
CA PRO A 81 -2.62 -21.96 -2.82
C PRO A 81 -2.63 -23.32 -2.13
N GLY A 82 -3.41 -23.46 -1.05
CA GLY A 82 -3.53 -24.69 -0.27
C GLY A 82 -3.24 -24.50 1.21
N GLU A 83 -2.88 -25.58 1.89
CA GLU A 83 -2.55 -25.59 3.32
C GLU A 83 -1.31 -24.73 3.59
N GLY A 84 -1.37 -23.90 4.64
CA GLY A 84 -0.31 -22.96 4.99
C GLY A 84 -0.28 -21.67 4.16
N ASN A 85 -1.23 -21.45 3.25
CA ASN A 85 -1.40 -20.16 2.56
C ASN A 85 -1.75 -19.05 3.56
N VAL A 86 -1.14 -17.87 3.41
CA VAL A 86 -1.34 -16.72 4.31
C VAL A 86 -2.29 -15.65 3.75
N ASN A 87 -2.90 -15.91 2.59
CA ASN A 87 -3.85 -15.05 1.88
C ASN A 87 -3.34 -13.60 1.67
N ALA A 88 -2.04 -13.44 1.49
CA ALA A 88 -1.44 -12.14 1.20
C ALA A 88 -1.52 -11.79 -0.29
N PRO A 89 -1.51 -10.49 -0.65
CA PRO A 89 -1.40 -10.10 -2.05
C PRO A 89 -0.07 -10.59 -2.64
N GLY A 90 -0.06 -10.85 -3.95
CA GLY A 90 1.08 -11.42 -4.67
C GLY A 90 2.08 -10.38 -5.19
N GLU A 91 2.58 -10.59 -6.40
CA GLU A 91 3.61 -9.74 -7.03
C GLU A 91 3.06 -8.40 -7.52
N THR A 92 1.78 -8.33 -7.85
CA THR A 92 1.12 -7.08 -8.25
C THR A 92 0.39 -6.45 -7.07
N ARG A 93 0.77 -5.21 -6.73
CA ARG A 93 0.16 -4.39 -5.68
C ARG A 93 -0.61 -3.24 -6.31
N LYS A 94 -1.91 -3.39 -6.46
CA LYS A 94 -2.79 -2.31 -6.92
C LYS A 94 -3.16 -1.42 -5.75
N PHE A 95 -3.14 -0.12 -5.97
CA PHE A 95 -3.47 0.87 -4.96
C PHE A 95 -4.19 2.07 -5.57
N ALA A 96 -4.88 2.82 -4.73
CA ALA A 96 -5.46 4.11 -5.05
C ALA A 96 -4.89 5.19 -4.13
N PHE A 97 -4.91 6.44 -4.58
CA PHE A 97 -4.52 7.58 -3.78
C PHE A 97 -5.36 8.81 -4.18
N VAL A 98 -5.54 9.71 -3.23
CA VAL A 98 -6.26 10.98 -3.43
C VAL A 98 -5.36 12.06 -4.02
N LEU A 99 -5.97 12.96 -4.79
CA LEU A 99 -5.30 13.88 -5.71
C LEU A 99 -4.94 15.24 -5.12
N ASP A 100 -5.22 15.50 -3.85
CA ASP A 100 -4.81 16.71 -3.14
C ASP A 100 -4.98 16.55 -1.61
N GLY A 101 -4.64 17.59 -0.86
CA GLY A 101 -4.78 17.62 0.60
C GLY A 101 -6.23 17.70 1.10
N THR A 102 -7.15 18.28 0.32
CA THR A 102 -8.59 18.37 0.65
C THR A 102 -9.23 16.99 0.54
N GLY A 103 -8.97 16.28 -0.55
CA GLY A 103 -9.37 14.89 -0.78
C GLY A 103 -8.77 13.95 0.25
N TYR A 104 -7.52 14.19 0.69
CA TYR A 104 -6.93 13.47 1.82
C TYR A 104 -7.73 13.65 3.11
N GLN A 105 -8.06 14.89 3.47
CA GLN A 105 -8.83 15.16 4.68
C GLN A 105 -10.21 14.49 4.62
N ALA A 106 -10.93 14.67 3.51
CA ALA A 106 -12.23 14.06 3.26
C ALA A 106 -12.19 12.52 3.35
N ALA A 107 -11.19 11.90 2.71
CA ALA A 107 -11.01 10.45 2.76
C ALA A 107 -10.67 9.95 4.17
N ARG A 108 -9.84 10.70 4.93
CA ARG A 108 -9.47 10.33 6.30
C ARG A 108 -10.64 10.39 7.26
N GLU A 109 -11.48 11.42 7.17
CA GLU A 109 -12.69 11.58 7.98
C GLU A 109 -13.68 10.43 7.75
N ALA A 110 -13.97 10.10 6.48
CA ALA A 110 -14.81 8.95 6.17
C ALA A 110 -14.16 7.63 6.65
N LEU A 111 -12.86 7.47 6.45
CA LEU A 111 -12.15 6.26 6.85
C LEU A 111 -12.16 6.04 8.37
N GLU A 112 -12.15 7.09 9.19
CA GLU A 112 -12.24 6.98 10.64
C GLU A 112 -13.53 6.29 11.09
N ILE A 113 -14.65 6.58 10.43
CA ILE A 113 -15.94 5.92 10.65
C ILE A 113 -15.88 4.46 10.20
N LEU A 114 -15.37 4.21 8.98
CA LEU A 114 -15.32 2.87 8.38
C LEU A 114 -14.35 1.90 9.09
N LEU A 115 -13.35 2.45 9.79
CA LEU A 115 -12.42 1.65 10.58
C LEU A 115 -13.01 1.16 11.88
N TRP A 116 -14.12 1.73 12.37
CA TRP A 116 -14.76 1.36 13.64
C TRP A 116 -16.30 1.38 13.55
N PRO A 117 -16.90 0.59 12.63
CA PRO A 117 -18.33 0.65 12.36
C PRO A 117 -19.21 0.15 13.52
N GLU A 118 -18.65 -0.64 14.45
CA GLU A 118 -19.44 -1.22 15.56
C GLU A 118 -19.94 -0.17 16.55
N GLU A 119 -19.36 1.03 16.55
CA GLU A 119 -19.74 2.16 17.38
C GLU A 119 -20.65 3.16 16.65
N ARG A 120 -21.03 2.87 15.41
CA ARG A 120 -21.71 3.79 14.48
C ARG A 120 -23.04 3.23 14.00
N ASP A 121 -23.99 4.09 13.67
CA ASP A 121 -25.22 3.65 13.02
C ASP A 121 -25.01 3.35 11.52
N LYS A 122 -25.97 2.66 10.91
CA LYS A 122 -25.83 2.19 9.52
C LYS A 122 -25.85 3.33 8.52
N GLU A 123 -26.62 4.37 8.81
CA GLU A 123 -26.74 5.58 8.01
C GLU A 123 -25.41 6.33 7.96
N GLU A 124 -24.71 6.47 9.08
CA GLU A 124 -23.38 7.10 9.17
C GLU A 124 -22.33 6.29 8.40
N ILE A 125 -22.33 4.97 8.54
CA ILE A 125 -21.43 4.08 7.78
C ILE A 125 -21.68 4.23 6.29
N GLN A 126 -22.95 4.15 5.86
CA GLN A 126 -23.30 4.29 4.44
C GLN A 126 -22.89 5.66 3.88
N ALA A 127 -23.15 6.74 4.63
CA ALA A 127 -22.73 8.08 4.24
C ALA A 127 -21.20 8.18 4.12
N ALA A 128 -20.44 7.56 5.03
CA ALA A 128 -18.98 7.52 4.95
C ALA A 128 -18.49 6.71 3.73
N GLU A 129 -19.12 5.58 3.39
CA GLU A 129 -18.79 4.81 2.19
C GLU A 129 -19.04 5.61 0.91
N GLU A 130 -20.21 6.25 0.81
CA GLU A 130 -20.59 7.09 -0.33
C GLU A 130 -19.66 8.29 -0.47
N HIS A 131 -19.35 8.95 0.65
CA HIS A 131 -18.41 10.06 0.70
C HIS A 131 -17.02 9.63 0.23
N LEU A 132 -16.48 8.55 0.81
CA LEU A 132 -15.17 8.04 0.43
C LEU A 132 -15.14 7.65 -1.04
N LYS A 133 -16.20 7.05 -1.58
CA LYS A 133 -16.31 6.70 -3.00
C LYS A 133 -16.27 7.94 -3.90
N ALA A 134 -16.91 9.03 -3.49
CA ALA A 134 -16.98 10.28 -4.25
C ALA A 134 -15.67 11.08 -4.26
N VAL A 135 -14.76 10.88 -3.29
CA VAL A 135 -13.44 11.54 -3.30
C VAL A 135 -12.68 11.22 -4.59
N PRO A 136 -12.19 12.22 -5.36
CA PRO A 136 -11.37 12.00 -6.55
C PRO A 136 -10.10 11.21 -6.22
N LYS A 137 -9.81 10.19 -7.03
CA LYS A 137 -8.65 9.30 -6.86
C LYS A 137 -7.97 9.05 -8.19
N ALA A 138 -6.68 8.82 -8.11
CA ALA A 138 -5.91 8.13 -9.13
C ALA A 138 -5.55 6.72 -8.67
N TRP A 139 -5.09 5.92 -9.63
CA TRP A 139 -4.74 4.53 -9.40
C TRP A 139 -3.27 4.28 -9.73
N GLY A 140 -2.71 3.24 -9.13
CA GLY A 140 -1.39 2.78 -9.50
C GLY A 140 -1.21 1.30 -9.22
N ALA A 141 -0.10 0.77 -9.73
CA ALA A 141 0.33 -0.58 -9.48
C ALA A 141 1.85 -0.60 -9.27
N VAL A 142 2.29 -1.34 -8.25
CA VAL A 142 3.67 -1.84 -8.17
C VAL A 142 3.66 -3.28 -8.67
N GLU A 143 4.44 -3.58 -9.69
CA GLU A 143 4.76 -4.93 -10.15
C GLU A 143 6.14 -5.32 -9.61
N ILE A 144 6.20 -6.40 -8.85
CA ILE A 144 7.45 -6.96 -8.34
C ILE A 144 8.01 -7.90 -9.40
N GLU A 145 9.12 -7.54 -10.02
CA GLU A 145 9.73 -8.31 -11.12
C GLU A 145 10.71 -9.36 -10.61
N ALA A 146 11.40 -9.06 -9.49
CA ALA A 146 12.28 -10.00 -8.82
C ALA A 146 12.35 -9.71 -7.32
N LEU A 147 12.53 -10.76 -6.53
CA LEU A 147 12.56 -10.68 -5.07
C LEU A 147 13.65 -11.59 -4.51
N GLU A 148 14.42 -11.07 -3.55
CA GLU A 148 15.33 -11.85 -2.72
C GLU A 148 14.88 -11.76 -1.26
N LEU A 149 14.58 -12.92 -0.68
CA LEU A 149 14.09 -13.02 0.68
C LEU A 149 15.21 -13.45 1.63
N GLY A 150 15.20 -12.86 2.83
CA GLY A 150 16.02 -13.26 3.95
C GLY A 150 15.19 -13.80 5.11
N ASN A 151 15.88 -14.36 6.10
CA ASN A 151 15.31 -15.04 7.26
C ASN A 151 14.31 -16.16 6.92
N LEU A 152 14.79 -17.14 6.18
CA LEU A 152 13.99 -18.32 5.80
C LEU A 152 14.03 -19.41 6.89
N ILE A 153 14.14 -19.00 8.15
CA ILE A 153 14.11 -19.89 9.31
C ILE A 153 12.64 -20.24 9.59
N GLN A 154 12.35 -21.54 9.68
CA GLN A 154 10.99 -22.02 9.96
C GLN A 154 10.49 -21.47 11.30
N GLY A 155 9.26 -20.96 11.33
CA GLY A 155 8.64 -20.33 12.49
C GLY A 155 9.01 -18.86 12.71
N GLU A 156 9.99 -18.32 11.97
CA GLU A 156 10.33 -16.90 12.00
C GLU A 156 9.72 -16.11 10.84
N GLN A 157 9.66 -14.78 10.96
CA GLN A 157 9.21 -13.92 9.86
C GLN A 157 10.31 -13.65 8.85
N ALA A 158 10.04 -13.96 7.58
CA ALA A 158 10.90 -13.59 6.47
C ALA A 158 10.87 -12.08 6.20
N TRP A 159 12.01 -11.55 5.79
CA TRP A 159 12.13 -10.19 5.26
C TRP A 159 12.55 -10.18 3.80
N ILE A 160 12.53 -9.01 3.18
CA ILE A 160 13.00 -8.82 1.81
C ILE A 160 14.37 -8.14 1.88
N ASP A 161 15.39 -8.80 1.33
CA ASP A 161 16.74 -8.24 1.21
C ASP A 161 16.87 -7.33 -0.02
N ARG A 162 16.22 -7.71 -1.14
CA ARG A 162 16.20 -6.95 -2.41
C ARG A 162 14.88 -7.12 -3.14
N MET A 163 14.40 -6.06 -3.78
CA MET A 163 13.23 -6.07 -4.65
C MET A 163 13.48 -5.25 -5.92
N ALA A 164 13.34 -5.86 -7.09
CA ALA A 164 13.24 -5.15 -8.36
C ALA A 164 11.76 -4.95 -8.71
N PHE A 165 11.41 -3.75 -9.20
CA PHE A 165 10.02 -3.37 -9.38
C PHE A 165 9.80 -2.46 -10.58
N ARG A 166 8.55 -2.46 -11.07
CA ARG A 166 7.97 -1.45 -11.94
C ARG A 166 6.77 -0.80 -11.26
N VAL A 167 6.62 0.50 -11.41
CA VAL A 167 5.50 1.30 -10.95
C VAL A 167 4.81 1.90 -12.15
N ARG A 168 3.48 1.76 -12.20
CA ARG A 168 2.62 2.57 -13.06
C ARG A 168 1.67 3.40 -12.21
N ILE A 169 1.55 4.68 -12.53
CA ILE A 169 0.56 5.60 -11.97
C ILE A 169 -0.32 6.12 -13.10
N ASP A 170 -1.62 5.88 -12.96
CA ASP A 170 -2.69 6.23 -13.88
C ASP A 170 -3.43 7.46 -13.31
N LEU A 171 -3.08 8.65 -13.82
CA LEU A 171 -3.72 9.93 -13.47
C LEU A 171 -4.93 10.19 -14.38
N PRO A 172 -6.00 10.83 -13.89
CA PRO A 172 -7.19 11.18 -14.69
C PRO A 172 -6.93 12.26 -15.73
#